data_AF-A0A7W6JUE3-F1
#
_entry.id   AF-A0A7W6JUE3-F1
#
_cell.length_a   1.000
_cell.length_b   1.000
_cell.length_c   1.000
_cell.angle_alpha   90.00
_cell.angle_beta   90.00
_cell.angle_gamma   90.00
#
_symmetry.space_group_name_H-M   'P 1'
#
loop_
_entity.id
_entity.type
_entity.pdbx_description
1 polymer ?
#
loop_
_entity_poly.entity_id
_entity_poly.type
_entity_poly.pdbx_seq_one_letter_code
_entity_poly.pdbx_strand_id
1 'polypeptide(L)'
;MKSFLAALALGTAMLAQAPAFAAGPVAAPVADTDLQKLVALMAPADAITRLAGKAFDAGMEQEVSTNAKLKAAYDADPALRAQVGGTLRDQFTGILVADLPALRTQLETILKAELTPSEIADTLTFFNSPTGQKVRAEVYETMGNTPGQSEQEMQQAAIASVMGKMTAEDYPALMAFAGSTASQKMGTVNPKISAASQAWAQKLVQANRPKMEALAVKLTADYLAKKKGAK
;
A
#
# COMPACT_ATOMS: atom_id res chain seq x y z
N MET A 1 3.55 -4.78 -12.54
CA MET A 1 3.37 -3.34 -12.25
C MET A 1 1.91 -2.91 -12.06
N LYS A 2 0.91 -3.43 -12.80
CA LYS A 2 -0.51 -3.13 -12.51
C LYS A 2 -0.92 -3.56 -11.09
N SER A 3 -0.38 -4.68 -10.63
CA SER A 3 -0.67 -5.25 -9.30
C SER A 3 -0.04 -4.50 -8.12
N PHE A 4 1.01 -3.69 -8.37
CA PHE A 4 1.61 -2.79 -7.37
C PHE A 4 0.67 -1.64 -6.98
N LEU A 5 -0.08 -1.15 -7.97
CA LEU A 5 -1.02 -0.04 -7.81
C LEU A 5 -2.23 -0.49 -7.01
N ALA A 6 -2.72 -1.69 -7.29
CA ALA A 6 -3.83 -2.30 -6.59
C ALA A 6 -3.45 -2.68 -5.14
N ALA A 7 -2.22 -3.13 -4.88
CA ALA A 7 -1.71 -3.46 -3.54
C ALA A 7 -1.34 -2.24 -2.67
N LEU A 8 -1.51 -1.01 -3.13
CA LEU A 8 -1.37 0.22 -2.31
C LEU A 8 -2.72 0.85 -2.01
N ALA A 9 -3.66 0.66 -2.94
CA ALA A 9 -4.99 1.24 -2.97
C ALA A 9 -6.00 0.55 -2.02
N LEU A 10 -5.71 -0.68 -1.61
CA LEU A 10 -6.62 -1.52 -0.81
C LEU A 10 -6.37 -1.48 0.70
N GLY A 11 -5.29 -0.85 1.16
CA GLY A 11 -4.88 -0.85 2.58
C GLY A 11 -5.91 -0.17 3.47
N THR A 12 -6.69 0.71 2.87
CA THR A 12 -7.72 1.53 3.47
C THR A 12 -9.13 1.00 3.19
N ALA A 13 -9.29 0.06 2.24
CA ALA A 13 -10.57 -0.25 1.62
C ALA A 13 -11.40 -1.38 2.30
N MET A 14 -10.83 -2.04 3.31
CA MET A 14 -11.25 -3.38 3.74
C MET A 14 -12.30 -3.43 4.83
N LEU A 15 -12.71 -2.29 5.38
CA LEU A 15 -13.70 -2.25 6.45
C LEU A 15 -15.04 -1.78 5.92
N ALA A 16 -16.08 -2.54 6.27
CA ALA A 16 -17.51 -2.25 6.11
C ALA A 16 -18.20 -2.86 4.88
N GLN A 17 -18.81 -4.03 5.09
CA GLN A 17 -20.10 -4.31 4.48
C GLN A 17 -21.08 -4.72 5.59
N ALA A 18 -21.98 -3.81 5.97
CA ALA A 18 -23.19 -4.10 6.72
C ALA A 18 -24.28 -3.06 6.36
N PRO A 19 -25.57 -3.44 6.34
CA PRO A 19 -26.65 -2.57 5.88
C PRO A 19 -26.97 -1.45 6.88
N ALA A 20 -27.34 -0.30 6.32
CA ALA A 20 -27.45 0.98 7.00
C ALA A 20 -28.70 1.10 7.90
N PHE A 21 -28.51 1.73 9.08
CA PHE A 21 -29.56 2.45 9.79
C PHE A 21 -29.07 3.85 10.20
N ALA A 22 -30.06 4.73 10.38
CA ALA A 22 -30.01 6.19 10.24
C ALA A 22 -29.14 6.97 11.25
N ALA A 23 -28.84 8.21 10.83
CA ALA A 23 -27.86 9.15 11.37
C ALA A 23 -28.25 9.95 12.63
N GLY A 24 -27.22 10.45 13.33
CA GLY A 24 -27.22 11.62 14.20
C GLY A 24 -25.88 11.75 14.96
N PRO A 25 -25.56 12.84 15.68
CA PRO A 25 -25.86 14.27 15.52
C PRO A 25 -24.59 15.10 15.15
N VAL A 26 -24.76 16.43 15.06
CA VAL A 26 -23.78 17.45 14.60
C VAL A 26 -22.53 17.53 15.51
N ALA A 27 -21.34 17.57 14.90
CA ALA A 27 -20.04 17.53 15.58
C ALA A 27 -19.19 18.81 15.43
N ALA A 28 -18.39 19.06 16.46
CA ALA A 28 -17.39 20.12 16.61
C ALA A 28 -16.32 20.15 15.48
N PRO A 29 -15.62 21.27 15.25
CA PRO A 29 -14.60 21.34 14.20
C PRO A 29 -13.44 20.35 14.43
N VAL A 30 -13.03 19.65 13.36
CA VAL A 30 -11.77 18.87 13.33
C VAL A 30 -10.61 19.82 13.54
N ALA A 31 -9.75 19.52 14.52
CA ALA A 31 -8.39 20.05 14.46
C ALA A 31 -7.67 19.33 13.32
N ASP A 32 -7.08 20.07 12.36
CA ASP A 32 -6.37 19.50 11.19
C ASP A 32 -5.39 18.36 11.55
N THR A 33 -4.94 18.30 12.81
CA THR A 33 -4.16 17.22 13.41
C THR A 33 -4.81 15.84 13.36
N ASP A 34 -6.14 15.70 13.50
CA ASP A 34 -6.79 14.39 13.51
C ASP A 34 -6.93 13.82 12.10
N LEU A 35 -7.26 14.67 11.13
CA LEU A 35 -7.21 14.29 9.71
C LEU A 35 -5.81 13.79 9.31
N GLN A 36 -4.76 14.53 9.72
CA GLN A 36 -3.37 14.13 9.46
C GLN A 36 -3.01 12.79 10.12
N LYS A 37 -3.45 12.56 11.37
CA LYS A 37 -3.26 11.27 12.04
C LYS A 37 -3.94 10.14 11.26
N LEU A 38 -5.18 10.35 10.81
CA LEU A 38 -5.91 9.33 10.06
C LEU A 38 -5.19 8.99 8.77
N VAL A 39 -4.75 10.00 8.02
CA VAL A 39 -3.98 9.82 6.79
C VAL A 39 -2.64 9.12 7.05
N ALA A 40 -1.96 9.41 8.17
CA ALA A 40 -0.74 8.72 8.55
C ALA A 40 -0.98 7.23 8.85
N LEU A 41 -2.15 6.85 9.39
CA LEU A 41 -2.52 5.45 9.60
C LEU A 41 -2.85 4.72 8.28
N MET A 42 -3.36 5.47 7.29
CA MET A 42 -3.76 4.99 5.97
C MET A 42 -2.61 4.87 4.98
N ALA A 43 -1.55 5.67 5.15
CA ALA A 43 -0.33 5.60 4.35
C ALA A 43 0.92 5.67 5.26
N PRO A 44 1.13 4.65 6.12
CA PRO A 44 2.25 4.64 7.05
C PRO A 44 3.54 4.28 6.30
N ALA A 45 4.59 5.09 6.49
CA ALA A 45 5.79 5.03 5.66
C ALA A 45 6.48 3.66 5.68
N ASP A 46 6.45 2.97 6.82
CA ASP A 46 7.00 1.62 6.99
C ASP A 46 6.22 0.56 6.20
N ALA A 47 4.88 0.60 6.20
CA ALA A 47 4.09 -0.32 5.40
C ALA A 47 4.28 -0.06 3.90
N ILE A 48 4.31 1.21 3.49
CA ILE A 48 4.55 1.60 2.10
C ILE A 48 5.92 1.10 1.64
N THR A 49 6.95 1.28 2.46
CA THR A 49 8.32 0.78 2.21
C THR A 49 8.33 -0.74 2.04
N ARG A 50 7.65 -1.47 2.93
CA ARG A 50 7.58 -2.94 2.89
C ARG A 50 6.84 -3.44 1.65
N LEU A 51 5.69 -2.85 1.34
CA LEU A 51 4.89 -3.15 0.16
C LEU A 51 5.68 -2.86 -1.12
N ALA A 52 6.35 -1.71 -1.19
CA ALA A 52 7.20 -1.33 -2.31
C ALA A 52 8.30 -2.37 -2.56
N GLY A 53 9.00 -2.80 -1.51
CA GLY A 53 10.01 -3.83 -1.60
C GLY A 53 9.46 -5.15 -2.16
N LYS A 54 8.36 -5.67 -1.60
CA LYS A 54 7.75 -6.92 -2.08
C LYS A 54 7.24 -6.81 -3.53
N ALA A 55 6.64 -5.69 -3.88
CA ALA A 55 6.15 -5.46 -5.24
C ALA A 55 7.28 -5.30 -6.26
N PHE A 56 8.40 -4.69 -5.85
CA PHE A 56 9.61 -4.65 -6.66
C PHE A 56 10.16 -6.05 -6.90
N ASP A 57 10.29 -6.87 -5.85
CA ASP A 57 10.78 -8.24 -5.95
C ASP A 57 9.91 -9.08 -6.89
N ALA A 58 8.58 -9.00 -6.75
CA ALA A 58 7.63 -9.69 -7.63
C ALA A 58 7.73 -9.19 -9.09
N GLY A 59 7.88 -7.88 -9.29
CA GLY A 59 8.09 -7.30 -10.61
C GLY A 59 9.41 -7.76 -11.25
N MET A 60 10.48 -7.85 -10.47
CA MET A 60 11.77 -8.36 -10.92
C MET A 60 11.71 -9.85 -11.27
N GLU A 61 11.07 -10.67 -10.44
CA GLU A 61 10.89 -12.09 -10.74
C GLU A 61 10.08 -12.28 -12.03
N GLN A 62 9.01 -11.49 -12.22
CA GLN A 62 8.23 -11.52 -13.45
C GLN A 62 9.11 -11.17 -14.67
N GLU A 63 9.89 -10.09 -14.60
CA GLU A 63 10.78 -9.67 -15.70
C GLU A 63 11.85 -10.72 -16.01
N VAL A 64 12.42 -11.36 -14.98
CA VAL A 64 13.37 -12.45 -15.14
C VAL A 64 12.70 -13.66 -15.81
N SER A 65 11.47 -14.00 -15.42
CA SER A 65 10.74 -15.13 -15.97
C SER A 65 10.38 -14.96 -17.46
N THR A 66 10.16 -13.73 -17.91
CA THR A 66 9.76 -13.41 -19.30
C THR A 66 10.95 -13.06 -20.20
N ASN A 67 12.12 -12.76 -19.64
CA ASN A 67 13.32 -12.40 -20.39
C ASN A 67 14.40 -13.48 -20.25
N ALA A 68 14.44 -14.41 -21.22
CA ALA A 68 15.38 -15.53 -21.21
C ALA A 68 16.86 -15.12 -21.14
N LYS A 69 17.23 -13.97 -21.73
CA LYS A 69 18.61 -13.46 -21.66
C LYS A 69 18.95 -12.97 -20.26
N LEU A 70 18.05 -12.23 -19.63
CA LEU A 70 18.21 -11.75 -18.26
C LEU A 70 18.27 -12.93 -17.28
N LYS A 71 17.38 -13.91 -17.46
CA LYS A 71 17.40 -15.16 -16.70
C LYS A 71 18.74 -15.88 -16.81
N ALA A 72 19.24 -16.11 -18.01
CA ALA A 72 20.53 -16.78 -18.20
C ALA A 72 21.69 -15.99 -17.55
N ALA A 73 21.67 -14.66 -17.61
CA ALA A 73 22.68 -13.82 -16.97
C ALA A 73 22.64 -13.93 -15.44
N TYR A 74 21.45 -13.94 -14.83
CA TYR A 74 21.29 -14.07 -13.37
C TYR A 74 21.52 -15.50 -12.86
N ASP A 75 21.16 -16.52 -13.64
CA ASP A 75 21.44 -17.92 -13.30
C ASP A 75 22.96 -18.19 -13.33
N ALA A 76 23.68 -17.60 -14.29
CA ALA A 76 25.14 -17.70 -14.40
C ALA A 76 25.88 -16.87 -13.33
N ASP A 77 25.23 -15.83 -12.78
CA ASP A 77 25.82 -14.95 -11.79
C ASP A 77 24.78 -14.43 -10.77
N PRO A 78 24.46 -15.22 -9.73
CA PRO A 78 23.48 -14.82 -8.72
C PRO A 78 23.87 -13.54 -7.97
N ALA A 79 25.17 -13.23 -7.87
CA ALA A 79 25.65 -12.02 -7.21
C ALA A 79 25.34 -10.75 -8.02
N LEU A 80 25.27 -10.85 -9.35
CA LEU A 80 24.78 -9.77 -10.20
C LEU A 80 23.33 -9.40 -9.84
N ARG A 81 22.45 -10.41 -9.71
CA ARG A 81 21.05 -10.21 -9.33
C ARG A 81 20.93 -9.55 -7.96
N ALA A 82 21.70 -10.03 -6.98
CA ALA A 82 21.68 -9.48 -5.63
C ALA A 82 22.13 -8.00 -5.60
N GLN A 83 23.23 -7.67 -6.28
CA GLN A 83 23.78 -6.32 -6.26
C GLN A 83 22.92 -5.34 -7.06
N VAL A 84 22.60 -5.66 -8.32
CA VAL A 84 21.79 -4.79 -9.17
C VAL A 84 20.38 -4.69 -8.60
N GLY A 85 19.79 -5.81 -8.20
CA GLY A 85 18.44 -5.85 -7.67
C GLY A 85 18.29 -5.11 -6.34
N GLY A 86 19.26 -5.26 -5.42
CA GLY A 86 19.26 -4.53 -4.15
C GLY A 86 19.30 -3.01 -4.36
N THR A 87 20.23 -2.51 -5.18
CA THR A 87 20.33 -1.05 -5.43
C THR A 87 19.09 -0.50 -6.14
N LEU A 88 18.53 -1.23 -7.10
CA LEU A 88 17.29 -0.81 -7.78
C LEU A 88 16.10 -0.83 -6.83
N ARG A 89 16.00 -1.80 -5.92
CA ARG A 89 14.96 -1.87 -4.89
C ARG A 89 15.03 -0.67 -3.96
N ASP A 90 16.23 -0.32 -3.50
CA ASP A 90 16.44 0.83 -2.61
C ASP A 90 16.05 2.14 -3.30
N GLN A 91 16.47 2.31 -4.56
CA GLN A 91 16.12 3.49 -5.35
C GLN A 91 14.60 3.58 -5.59
N PHE A 92 13.95 2.47 -5.94
CA PHE A 92 12.50 2.39 -6.13
C PHE A 92 11.74 2.76 -4.86
N THR A 93 12.14 2.18 -3.74
CA THR A 93 11.52 2.42 -2.44
C THR A 93 11.73 3.87 -1.98
N GLY A 94 12.94 4.41 -2.18
CA GLY A 94 13.26 5.81 -1.88
C GLY A 94 12.41 6.80 -2.65
N ILE A 95 12.13 6.55 -3.93
CA ILE A 95 11.23 7.39 -4.75
C ILE A 95 9.82 7.44 -4.14
N LEU A 96 9.28 6.30 -3.72
CA LEU A 96 7.93 6.22 -3.14
C LEU A 96 7.84 6.94 -1.80
N VAL A 97 8.83 6.75 -0.94
CA VAL A 97 8.88 7.40 0.38
C VAL A 97 9.02 8.92 0.22
N ALA A 98 9.84 9.38 -0.72
CA ALA A 98 10.04 10.80 -0.97
C ALA A 98 8.77 11.51 -1.45
N ASP A 99 7.93 10.83 -2.23
CA ASP A 99 6.68 11.40 -2.76
C ASP A 99 5.44 11.08 -1.89
N LEU A 100 5.62 10.33 -0.81
CA LEU A 100 4.55 9.99 0.14
C LEU A 100 3.81 11.22 0.70
N PRO A 101 4.45 12.38 0.99
CA PRO A 101 3.73 13.58 1.39
C PRO A 101 2.68 14.04 0.37
N ALA A 102 2.96 13.90 -0.94
CA ALA A 102 2.02 14.28 -1.98
C ALA A 102 0.79 13.37 -2.00
N LEU A 103 0.98 12.06 -1.81
CA LEU A 103 -0.14 11.13 -1.61
C LEU A 103 -0.97 11.52 -0.38
N ARG A 104 -0.32 11.80 0.75
CA ARG A 104 -1.02 12.18 1.99
C ARG A 104 -1.89 13.42 1.79
N THR A 105 -1.39 14.46 1.14
CA THR A 105 -2.20 15.65 0.82
C THR A 105 -3.42 15.33 -0.04
N GLN A 106 -3.30 14.40 -1.00
CA GLN A 106 -4.45 13.95 -1.79
C GLN A 106 -5.48 13.21 -0.94
N LEU A 107 -5.02 12.33 -0.04
CA LEU A 107 -5.89 11.62 0.89
C LEU A 107 -6.58 12.57 1.88
N GLU A 108 -5.87 13.57 2.40
CA GLU A 108 -6.44 14.62 3.25
C GLU A 108 -7.57 15.35 2.53
N THR A 109 -7.37 15.70 1.26
CA THR A 109 -8.39 16.38 0.45
C THR A 109 -9.64 15.51 0.29
N ILE A 110 -9.46 14.22 0.00
CA ILE A 110 -10.58 13.27 -0.13
C ILE A 110 -11.32 13.13 1.19
N LEU A 111 -10.62 12.83 2.28
CA LEU A 111 -11.26 12.60 3.58
C LEU A 111 -11.95 13.85 4.11
N LYS A 112 -11.37 15.04 3.91
CA LYS A 112 -11.98 16.32 4.30
C LYS A 112 -13.27 16.62 3.51
N ALA A 113 -13.36 16.16 2.27
CA ALA A 113 -14.55 16.34 1.44
C ALA A 113 -15.66 15.33 1.79
N GLU A 114 -15.29 14.11 2.17
CA GLU A 114 -16.24 13.01 2.31
C GLU A 114 -16.66 12.73 3.76
N LEU A 115 -15.77 12.98 4.73
CA LEU A 115 -15.99 12.68 6.13
C LEU A 115 -16.21 13.94 6.95
N THR A 116 -17.15 13.85 7.89
CA THR A 116 -17.38 14.86 8.92
C THR A 116 -16.32 14.74 10.03
N PRO A 117 -16.23 15.75 10.90
CA PRO A 117 -15.36 15.67 12.06
C PRO A 117 -15.54 14.46 12.97
N SER A 118 -16.80 14.13 13.28
CA SER A 118 -17.11 12.95 14.10
C SER A 118 -16.72 11.66 13.41
N GLU A 119 -16.96 11.55 12.10
CA GLU A 119 -16.61 10.35 11.35
C GLU A 119 -15.09 10.12 11.31
N ILE A 120 -14.29 11.19 11.20
CA ILE A 120 -12.82 11.11 11.31
C ILE A 120 -12.41 10.63 12.71
N ALA A 121 -13.01 11.18 13.77
CA ALA A 121 -12.73 10.80 15.15
C ALA A 121 -13.12 9.34 15.46
N ASP A 122 -14.27 8.88 14.97
CA ASP A 122 -14.74 7.51 15.12
C ASP A 122 -13.82 6.53 14.39
N THR A 123 -13.42 6.88 13.17
CA THR A 123 -12.47 6.11 12.36
C THR A 123 -11.12 5.98 13.07
N LEU A 124 -10.60 7.09 13.61
CA LEU A 124 -9.36 7.09 14.40
C LEU A 124 -9.49 6.24 15.66
N THR A 125 -10.59 6.37 16.39
CA THR A 125 -10.83 5.62 17.63
C THR A 125 -10.78 4.12 17.36
N PHE A 126 -11.45 3.67 16.30
CA PHE A 126 -11.39 2.28 15.89
C PHE A 126 -9.98 1.85 15.49
N PHE A 127 -9.31 2.56 14.58
CA PHE A 127 -7.99 2.15 14.08
C PHE A 127 -6.86 2.23 15.10
N ASN A 128 -7.04 3.01 16.17
CA ASN A 128 -6.12 3.05 17.30
C ASN A 128 -6.40 1.95 18.34
N SER A 129 -7.57 1.32 18.32
CA SER A 129 -7.89 0.18 19.19
C SER A 129 -7.03 -1.06 18.86
N PRO A 130 -6.85 -2.01 19.80
CA PRO A 130 -6.13 -3.25 19.53
C PRO A 130 -6.69 -4.00 18.30
N THR A 131 -8.02 -4.08 18.17
CA THR A 131 -8.68 -4.72 17.04
C THR A 131 -8.41 -3.98 15.72
N GLY A 132 -8.54 -2.64 15.71
CA GLY A 132 -8.26 -1.86 14.50
C GLY A 132 -6.79 -1.92 14.05
N GLN A 133 -5.86 -2.01 14.99
CA GLN A 133 -4.44 -2.25 14.70
C GLN A 133 -4.21 -3.64 14.09
N LYS A 134 -4.84 -4.68 14.65
CA LYS A 134 -4.80 -6.05 14.07
C LYS A 134 -5.34 -6.05 12.64
N VAL A 135 -6.49 -5.42 12.38
CA VAL A 135 -7.06 -5.32 11.04
C VAL A 135 -6.08 -4.66 10.07
N ARG A 136 -5.52 -3.50 10.44
CA ARG A 136 -4.57 -2.78 9.58
C ARG A 136 -3.33 -3.61 9.29
N ALA A 137 -2.74 -4.23 10.32
CA ALA A 137 -1.57 -5.07 10.16
C ALA A 137 -1.84 -6.21 9.18
N GLU A 138 -3.00 -6.85 9.30
CA GLU A 138 -3.38 -7.99 8.46
C GLU A 138 -3.63 -7.61 7.00
N VAL A 139 -4.29 -6.48 6.80
CA VAL A 139 -4.54 -5.95 5.46
C VAL A 139 -3.21 -5.66 4.75
N TYR A 140 -2.28 -4.96 5.40
CA TYR A 140 -0.96 -4.67 4.81
C TYR A 140 -0.12 -5.93 4.59
N GLU A 141 -0.20 -6.91 5.50
CA GLU A 141 0.49 -8.18 5.36
C GLU A 141 -0.02 -8.93 4.12
N THR A 142 -1.34 -9.09 3.99
CA THR A 142 -1.99 -9.80 2.89
C THR A 142 -1.66 -9.15 1.55
N MET A 143 -1.84 -7.83 1.46
CA MET A 143 -1.57 -7.08 0.22
C MET A 143 -0.11 -7.18 -0.22
N GLY A 144 0.81 -7.27 0.74
CA GLY A 144 2.23 -7.50 0.44
C GLY A 144 2.52 -8.91 -0.07
N ASN A 145 1.74 -9.91 0.33
CA ASN A 145 1.96 -11.32 -0.02
C ASN A 145 1.29 -11.74 -1.34
N THR A 146 0.39 -10.92 -1.89
CA THR A 146 -0.30 -11.19 -3.15
C THR A 146 0.00 -10.14 -4.24
N PRO A 147 1.28 -9.82 -4.54
CA PRO A 147 1.62 -8.84 -5.56
C PRO A 147 1.36 -9.41 -6.95
N GLY A 148 0.15 -9.22 -7.47
CA GLY A 148 -0.21 -9.84 -8.75
C GLY A 148 -1.70 -9.80 -9.05
N GLN A 149 -2.47 -9.99 -7.98
CA GLN A 149 -3.91 -10.16 -8.02
C GLN A 149 -4.67 -8.89 -8.45
N SER A 150 -5.87 -9.11 -8.96
CA SER A 150 -6.83 -8.03 -9.19
C SER A 150 -7.25 -7.39 -7.86
N GLU A 151 -7.79 -6.18 -7.93
CA GLU A 151 -8.24 -5.45 -6.74
C GLU A 151 -9.27 -6.25 -5.92
N GLN A 152 -10.20 -6.90 -6.62
CA GLN A 152 -11.25 -7.69 -6.01
C GLN A 152 -10.71 -8.95 -5.30
N GLU A 153 -9.74 -9.65 -5.92
CA GLU A 153 -9.11 -10.83 -5.32
C GLU A 153 -8.32 -10.45 -4.07
N MET A 154 -7.56 -9.36 -4.12
CA MET A 154 -6.84 -8.86 -2.94
C MET A 154 -7.80 -8.43 -1.84
N GLN A 155 -8.92 -7.78 -2.19
CA GLN A 155 -9.96 -7.40 -1.25
C GLN A 155 -10.52 -8.62 -0.52
N GLN A 156 -10.90 -9.65 -1.28
CA GLN A 156 -11.42 -10.89 -0.69
C GLN A 156 -10.35 -11.59 0.17
N ALA A 157 -9.10 -11.61 -0.29
CA ALA A 157 -8.00 -12.23 0.44
C ALA A 157 -7.78 -11.54 1.80
N ALA A 158 -7.74 -10.21 1.85
CA ALA A 158 -7.49 -9.54 3.13
C ALA A 158 -8.71 -9.54 4.05
N ILE A 159 -9.94 -9.51 3.52
CA ILE A 159 -11.14 -9.77 4.35
C ILE A 159 -11.06 -11.17 4.96
N ALA A 160 -10.78 -12.20 4.15
CA ALA A 160 -10.65 -13.57 4.63
C ALA A 160 -9.53 -13.70 5.67
N SER A 161 -8.39 -13.05 5.45
CA SER A 161 -7.25 -13.08 6.36
C SER A 161 -7.55 -12.37 7.69
N VAL A 162 -8.19 -11.20 7.63
CA VAL A 162 -8.68 -10.48 8.82
C VAL A 162 -9.60 -11.40 9.60
N MET A 163 -10.67 -11.90 8.99
CA MET A 163 -11.66 -12.74 9.67
C MET A 163 -11.05 -14.03 10.24
N GLY A 164 -10.06 -14.61 9.55
CA GLY A 164 -9.34 -15.80 10.01
C GLY A 164 -8.44 -15.57 11.23
N LYS A 165 -8.02 -14.33 11.49
CA LYS A 165 -7.19 -13.96 12.66
C LYS A 165 -7.95 -13.25 13.78
N MET A 166 -9.23 -12.95 13.60
CA MET A 166 -10.05 -12.33 14.65
C MET A 166 -10.45 -13.36 15.72
N THR A 167 -10.41 -12.93 16.97
CA THR A 167 -10.87 -13.71 18.12
C THR A 167 -12.23 -13.23 18.61
N ALA A 168 -12.87 -13.97 19.52
CA ALA A 168 -14.15 -13.58 20.13
C ALA A 168 -14.12 -12.16 20.74
N GLU A 169 -12.97 -11.75 21.28
CA GLU A 169 -12.74 -10.44 21.91
C GLU A 169 -12.73 -9.28 20.91
N ASP A 170 -12.48 -9.56 19.62
CA ASP A 170 -12.38 -8.54 18.57
C ASP A 170 -13.78 -8.17 18.01
N TYR A 171 -14.76 -9.06 18.10
CA TYR A 171 -16.10 -8.86 17.51
C TYR A 171 -16.85 -7.64 18.05
N PRO A 172 -16.85 -7.32 19.36
CA PRO A 172 -17.54 -6.13 19.86
C PRO A 172 -17.03 -4.85 19.21
N ALA A 173 -15.71 -4.70 19.06
CA ALA A 173 -15.11 -3.54 18.41
C ALA A 173 -15.41 -3.48 16.91
N LEU A 174 -15.37 -4.63 16.23
CA LEU A 174 -15.73 -4.72 14.80
C LEU A 174 -17.19 -4.36 14.56
N MET A 175 -18.11 -4.87 15.38
CA MET A 175 -19.54 -4.59 15.25
C MET A 175 -19.87 -3.13 15.60
N ALA A 176 -19.23 -2.59 16.64
CA ALA A 176 -19.38 -1.18 17.00
C ALA A 176 -18.91 -0.27 15.85
N PHE A 177 -17.76 -0.56 15.25
CA PHE A 177 -17.29 0.18 14.09
C PHE A 177 -18.18 -0.04 12.87
N ALA A 178 -18.57 -1.28 12.57
CA ALA A 178 -19.43 -1.61 11.43
C ALA A 178 -20.77 -0.84 11.48
N GLY A 179 -21.33 -0.65 12.68
CA GLY A 179 -22.55 0.12 12.91
C GLY A 179 -22.38 1.64 12.89
N SER A 180 -21.15 2.16 12.84
CA SER A 180 -20.89 3.61 12.81
C SER A 180 -21.20 4.24 11.45
N THR A 181 -21.53 5.53 11.44
CA THR A 181 -21.68 6.31 10.19
C THR A 181 -20.38 6.40 9.42
N ALA A 182 -19.24 6.43 10.12
CA ALA A 182 -17.91 6.37 9.51
C ALA A 182 -17.73 5.13 8.64
N SER A 183 -18.01 3.94 9.18
CA SER A 183 -18.00 2.66 8.46
C SER A 183 -18.93 2.69 7.24
N GLN A 184 -20.14 3.20 7.38
CA GLN A 184 -21.08 3.31 6.25
C GLN A 184 -20.52 4.15 5.10
N LYS A 185 -19.84 5.26 5.41
CA LYS A 185 -19.21 6.10 4.39
C LYS A 185 -17.98 5.50 3.73
N MET A 186 -17.30 4.56 4.39
CA MET A 186 -16.12 3.91 3.81
C MET A 186 -16.45 3.24 2.46
N GLY A 187 -17.68 2.78 2.23
CA GLY A 187 -18.11 2.28 0.91
C GLY A 187 -17.97 3.29 -0.24
N THR A 188 -18.07 4.59 0.06
CA THR A 188 -17.91 5.69 -0.93
C THR A 188 -16.50 6.27 -0.91
N VAL A 189 -15.86 6.34 0.25
CA VAL A 189 -14.52 6.93 0.39
C VAL A 189 -13.43 5.98 -0.12
N ASN A 190 -13.56 4.67 0.14
CA ASN A 190 -12.55 3.67 -0.21
C ASN A 190 -12.23 3.62 -1.71
N PRO A 191 -13.21 3.62 -2.64
CA PRO A 191 -12.92 3.71 -4.07
C PRO A 191 -12.14 4.97 -4.47
N LYS A 192 -12.42 6.12 -3.82
CA LYS A 192 -11.73 7.39 -4.10
C LYS A 192 -10.28 7.36 -3.63
N ILE A 193 -10.04 6.85 -2.42
CA ILE A 193 -8.68 6.62 -1.90
C ILE A 193 -7.92 5.64 -2.79
N SER A 194 -8.58 4.55 -3.19
CA SER A 194 -7.99 3.54 -4.08
C SER A 194 -7.55 4.18 -5.39
N ALA A 195 -8.45 4.90 -6.06
CA ALA A 195 -8.16 5.58 -7.32
C ALA A 195 -7.03 6.61 -7.19
N ALA A 196 -7.01 7.42 -6.12
CA ALA A 196 -5.94 8.39 -5.88
C ALA A 196 -4.58 7.72 -5.66
N SER A 197 -4.54 6.66 -4.85
CA SER A 197 -3.31 5.88 -4.58
C SER A 197 -2.77 5.22 -5.85
N GLN A 198 -3.66 4.70 -6.70
CA GLN A 198 -3.28 4.14 -8.00
C GLN A 198 -2.74 5.21 -8.95
N ALA A 199 -3.44 6.34 -9.08
CA ALA A 199 -3.01 7.43 -9.96
C ALA A 199 -1.64 7.99 -9.52
N TRP A 200 -1.44 8.17 -8.21
CA TRP A 200 -0.18 8.56 -7.61
C TRP A 200 0.95 7.57 -7.98
N ALA A 201 0.75 6.28 -7.74
CA ALA A 201 1.77 5.29 -8.02
C ALA A 201 2.03 5.11 -9.53
N GLN A 202 1.00 5.24 -10.40
CA GLN A 202 1.18 5.24 -11.87
C GLN A 202 2.04 6.41 -12.32
N LYS A 203 1.75 7.61 -11.83
CA LYS A 203 2.52 8.83 -12.13
C LYS A 203 3.99 8.63 -11.75
N LEU A 204 4.26 8.10 -10.56
CA LEU A 204 5.63 7.85 -10.11
C LEU A 204 6.37 6.83 -10.97
N VAL A 205 5.71 5.73 -11.32
CA VAL A 205 6.29 4.71 -12.22
C VAL A 205 6.60 5.32 -13.58
N GLN A 206 5.67 6.07 -14.17
CA GLN A 206 5.87 6.69 -15.48
C GLN A 206 7.02 7.71 -15.46
N ALA A 207 7.07 8.55 -14.43
CA ALA A 207 8.09 9.61 -14.30
C ALA A 207 9.51 9.05 -14.05
N ASN A 208 9.63 7.90 -13.38
CA ASN A 208 10.92 7.38 -12.94
C ASN A 208 11.42 6.15 -13.72
N ARG A 209 10.56 5.49 -14.51
CA ARG A 209 10.94 4.29 -15.28
C ARG A 209 12.21 4.49 -16.14
N PRO A 210 12.34 5.54 -16.97
CA PRO A 210 13.53 5.70 -17.81
C PRO A 210 14.83 5.80 -16.98
N LYS A 211 14.77 6.47 -15.82
CA LYS A 211 15.92 6.61 -14.92
C LYS A 211 16.28 5.27 -14.26
N MET A 212 15.27 4.49 -13.88
CA MET A 212 15.47 3.16 -13.30
C MET A 212 16.08 2.18 -14.31
N GLU A 213 15.63 2.21 -15.57
CA GLU A 213 16.18 1.39 -16.66
C GLU A 213 17.63 1.77 -16.96
N ALA A 214 17.93 3.07 -17.07
CA ALA A 214 19.31 3.54 -17.26
C ALA A 214 20.22 3.15 -16.08
N LEU A 215 19.72 3.24 -14.85
CA LEU A 215 20.43 2.80 -13.66
C LEU A 215 20.72 1.29 -13.69
N ALA A 216 19.75 0.47 -14.09
CA ALA A 216 19.92 -0.98 -14.20
C ALA A 216 21.02 -1.36 -15.21
N VAL A 217 21.04 -0.71 -16.37
CA VAL A 217 22.08 -0.89 -17.40
C VAL A 217 23.45 -0.50 -16.86
N LYS A 218 23.54 0.68 -16.21
CA LYS A 218 24.79 1.16 -15.60
C LYS A 218 25.31 0.20 -14.54
N LEU A 219 24.47 -0.20 -13.58
CA LEU A 219 24.86 -1.09 -12.48
C LEU A 219 25.35 -2.45 -13.00
N THR A 220 24.71 -2.96 -14.05
CA THR A 220 25.13 -4.21 -14.70
C THR A 220 26.51 -4.06 -15.35
N ALA A 221 26.74 -2.97 -16.09
CA ALA A 221 28.04 -2.70 -16.72
C ALA A 221 29.15 -2.53 -15.67
N ASP A 222 28.89 -1.75 -14.61
CA ASP A 222 29.83 -1.51 -13.51
C ASP A 222 30.20 -2.82 -12.78
N TYR A 223 29.20 -3.69 -12.55
CA TYR A 223 29.42 -5.02 -11.96
C TYR A 223 30.34 -5.88 -12.83
N LEU A 224 30.04 -6.00 -14.12
CA LEU A 224 30.81 -6.82 -15.05
C LEU A 224 32.24 -6.29 -15.24
N ALA A 225 32.43 -4.97 -15.25
CA ALA A 225 33.75 -4.35 -15.31
C ALA A 225 34.59 -4.68 -14.07
N LYS A 226 34.01 -4.55 -12.87
CA LYS A 226 34.69 -4.90 -11.60
C LYS A 226 35.08 -6.38 -11.56
N LYS A 227 34.19 -7.27 -12.01
CA LYS A 227 34.46 -8.72 -12.04
C LYS A 227 35.59 -9.08 -13.01
N LYS A 228 35.74 -8.36 -14.13
CA LYS A 228 36.85 -8.56 -15.08
C LYS A 228 38.19 -8.06 -14.56
N GLY A 229 38.20 -6.97 -13.79
CA GLY A 229 39.42 -6.42 -13.19
C GLY A 229 39.89 -7.12 -11.92
N ALA A 230 39.09 -8.05 -11.37
CA ALA A 230 39.43 -8.88 -10.21
C ALA A 230 39.96 -10.29 -10.59
N LYS A 231 40.12 -10.56 -11.89
CA LYS A 231 40.79 -11.75 -12.44
C LYS A 231 42.21 -11.39 -12.86
#